data_AF-A0A8H8N2W8-F1
#
_entry.id   AF-A0A8H8N2W8-F1
#
_cell.length_a   1.000
_cell.length_b   1.000
_cell.length_c   1.000
_cell.angle_alpha   90.00
_cell.angle_beta   90.00
_cell.angle_gamma   90.00
#
_symmetry.space_group_name_H-M   'P 1'
#
loop_
_entity.id
_entity.type
_entity.pdbx_description
1 polymer ?
#
loop_
_entity_poly.entity_id
_entity_poly.type
_entity_poly.pdbx_seq_one_letter_code
_entity_poly.pdbx_strand_id
1 'polypeptide(L)' 'MVFMCKKCRKAFRKDMTQFEESDEYCPHCDNHFILEAKTPQAGLAVEGEDARKDARMLRDERMKRLDMSLDDAFAELLEP' A
#
# COMPACT_ATOMS: atom_id res chain seq x y z
N MET A 1 -30.58 -5.31 3.93
CA MET A 1 -29.80 -4.65 2.86
C MET A 1 -29.80 -5.50 1.59
N VAL A 2 -29.59 -4.89 0.43
CA VAL A 2 -29.52 -5.57 -0.88
C VAL A 2 -28.09 -5.49 -1.39
N PHE A 3 -27.50 -6.63 -1.73
CA PHE A 3 -26.11 -6.74 -2.19
C PHE A 3 -26.04 -7.44 -3.55
N MET A 4 -24.92 -7.24 -4.25
CA MET A 4 -24.61 -7.89 -5.51
C MET A 4 -23.27 -8.62 -5.39
N CYS A 5 -23.26 -9.93 -5.60
CA CYS A 5 -22.03 -10.71 -5.47
C CYS A 5 -21.10 -10.48 -6.66
N LYS A 6 -19.81 -10.20 -6.41
CA LYS A 6 -18.80 -10.01 -7.47
C LYS A 6 -18.50 -11.29 -8.26
N LYS A 7 -18.57 -12.47 -7.63
CA LYS A 7 -18.24 -13.75 -8.25
C LYS A 7 -19.38 -14.27 -9.15
N CYS A 8 -20.60 -14.35 -8.63
CA CYS A 8 -21.74 -14.91 -9.36
C CYS A 8 -22.69 -13.87 -9.99
N ARG A 9 -22.49 -12.57 -9.72
CA ARG A 9 -23.30 -11.44 -10.25
C ARG A 9 -24.80 -11.54 -9.95
N LYS A 10 -25.19 -12.37 -8.98
CA LYS A 10 -26.57 -12.48 -8.50
C LYS A 10 -26.80 -11.49 -7.36
N ALA A 11 -27.97 -10.85 -7.39
CA ALA A 11 -28.44 -9.99 -6.31
C ALA A 11 -29.00 -10.85 -5.18
N PHE A 12 -28.66 -10.52 -3.94
CA PHE A 12 -29.19 -11.17 -2.76
C PHE A 12 -29.57 -10.15 -1.69
N ARG A 13 -30.46 -10.54 -0.78
CA ARG A 13 -30.88 -9.71 0.34
C ARG A 13 -30.42 -10.35 1.63
N LYS A 14 -29.82 -9.56 2.51
CA LYS A 14 -29.40 -9.98 3.84
C LYS A 14 -29.92 -9.00 4.88
N ASP A 15 -30.55 -9.51 5.92
CA ASP A 15 -30.99 -8.71 7.06
C ASP A 15 -29.76 -8.39 7.93
N MET A 16 -29.53 -7.11 8.17
CA MET A 16 -28.34 -6.62 8.89
C MET A 16 -28.61 -6.35 10.37
N THR A 17 -29.82 -6.66 10.84
CA THR A 17 -30.22 -6.49 12.25
C THR A 17 -29.68 -7.58 13.15
N GLN A 18 -29.43 -8.77 12.60
CA GLN A 18 -28.76 -9.89 13.24
C GLN A 18 -27.67 -10.36 12.29
N PHE A 19 -26.46 -10.49 12.81
CA PHE A 19 -25.27 -10.77 12.01
C PHE A 19 -24.54 -11.97 12.61
N GLU A 20 -24.50 -13.05 11.85
CA GLU A 20 -23.79 -14.28 12.21
C GLU A 20 -22.63 -14.55 11.24
N GLU A 21 -21.70 -15.41 11.65
CA GLU A 21 -20.50 -15.75 10.85
C GLU A 21 -20.83 -16.48 9.53
N SER A 22 -22.03 -17.06 9.41
CA SER A 22 -22.56 -17.61 8.16
C SER A 22 -22.93 -16.53 7.15
N ASP A 23 -23.15 -15.30 7.61
CA ASP A 23 -23.60 -14.18 6.79
C ASP A 23 -22.48 -13.45 6.08
N GLU A 24 -21.24 -13.86 6.32
CA GLU A 24 -20.08 -13.32 5.63
C GLU A 24 -19.96 -13.78 4.18
N TYR A 25 -20.77 -14.77 3.80
CA TYR A 25 -20.72 -15.44 2.51
C TYR A 25 -21.96 -15.18 1.67
N CYS A 26 -21.77 -15.08 0.35
CA CYS A 26 -22.89 -15.01 -0.58
C CYS A 26 -23.63 -16.36 -0.62
N PRO A 27 -24.97 -16.39 -0.44
CA PRO A 27 -25.76 -17.63 -0.39
C PRO A 27 -25.84 -18.41 -1.71
N HIS A 28 -25.24 -17.89 -2.78
CA HIS A 28 -25.29 -18.50 -4.11
C HIS A 28 -23.98 -19.17 -4.55
N CYS A 29 -22.83 -18.77 -3.98
CA CYS A 29 -21.53 -19.24 -4.47
C CYS A 29 -20.41 -19.19 -3.42
N ASP A 30 -20.79 -19.03 -2.14
CA ASP A 30 -19.90 -18.96 -0.98
C ASP A 30 -18.76 -17.96 -1.13
N ASN A 31 -19.04 -16.84 -1.81
CA ASN A 31 -18.06 -15.76 -1.89
C ASN A 31 -18.08 -14.97 -0.59
N HIS A 32 -16.97 -14.98 0.14
CA HIS A 32 -16.77 -14.12 1.31
C HIS A 32 -16.74 -12.66 0.83
N PHE A 33 -17.72 -11.87 1.26
CA PHE A 33 -17.91 -10.50 0.77
C PHE A 33 -17.51 -9.43 1.77
N ILE A 34 -17.13 -9.83 2.98
CA ILE A 34 -16.58 -8.94 4.00
C ILE A 34 -15.07 -8.82 3.75
N LEU A 35 -14.61 -7.58 3.67
CA LEU A 35 -13.19 -7.30 3.48
C LEU A 35 -12.65 -6.70 4.77
N GLU A 36 -11.47 -7.15 5.17
CA GLU A 36 -10.77 -6.55 6.30
C GLU A 36 -10.49 -5.07 6.05
N ALA A 37 -10.68 -4.25 7.08
CA ALA A 37 -10.39 -2.84 7.01
C ALA A 37 -8.89 -2.63 6.82
N LYS A 38 -8.51 -1.97 5.71
CA LYS A 38 -7.12 -1.60 5.46
C LYS A 38 -6.75 -0.40 6.34
N THR A 39 -5.73 -0.56 7.18
CA THR A 39 -5.14 0.55 7.92
C THR A 39 -4.17 1.32 7.01
N PRO A 40 -4.14 2.66 7.07
CA PRO A 40 -3.13 3.43 6.35
C PRO A 40 -1.76 3.09 6.93
N GLN A 41 -0.90 2.48 6.12
CA GLN A 41 0.50 2.27 6.48
C GLN A 41 1.29 3.53 6.13
N ALA A 42 2.18 3.96 7.02
CA ALA A 42 3.09 5.05 6.74
C ALA A 42 4.04 4.65 5.61
N GLY A 43 3.71 5.06 4.39
CA GLY A 43 4.56 4.87 3.21
C GLY A 43 5.34 6.15 2.93
N LEU A 44 6.66 6.04 2.80
CA LEU A 44 7.48 7.13 2.27
C LEU A 44 7.38 7.08 0.74
N ALA A 45 6.57 7.96 0.16
CA ALA A 45 6.54 8.15 -1.29
C ALA A 45 7.61 9.19 -1.66
N VAL A 46 8.48 8.86 -2.62
CA VAL A 46 9.44 9.83 -3.16
C VAL A 46 8.87 10.37 -4.46
N GLU A 47 8.48 11.64 -4.45
CA GLU A 47 8.00 12.33 -5.65
C GLU A 47 9.20 12.71 -6.51
N GLY A 48 9.30 12.13 -7.72
CA GLY A 48 10.28 12.52 -8.72
C GLY A 48 9.64 13.46 -9.74
N GLU A 49 10.23 14.65 -9.94
CA GLU A 49 9.86 15.53 -11.06
C GLU A 49 10.32 14.90 -12.40
N ASP A 50 9.99 15.54 -13.53
CA ASP A 50 10.43 15.09 -14.86
C ASP A 50 11.95 14.88 -14.89
N ALA A 51 12.35 13.65 -15.25
CA ALA A 51 13.73 13.18 -15.39
C ALA A 51 14.65 14.12 -16.21
N ARG A 52 14.08 14.91 -17.13
CA ARG A 52 14.83 15.87 -17.95
C ARG A 52 15.17 17.17 -17.22
N LYS A 53 14.36 17.55 -16.23
CA LYS A 53 14.59 18.72 -15.39
C LYS A 53 15.42 18.39 -14.16
N ASP A 54 15.16 17.23 -13.56
CA ASP A 54 15.87 16.77 -12.38
C ASP A 54 16.30 15.31 -12.50
N ALA A 55 17.57 15.10 -12.83
CA ALA A 55 18.16 13.78 -13.02
C ALA A 55 18.68 13.14 -11.72
N ARG A 56 18.49 13.77 -10.55
CA ARG A 56 19.03 13.30 -9.26
C ARG A 56 18.49 11.93 -8.84
N MET A 57 17.30 11.56 -9.32
CA MET A 57 16.67 10.26 -9.06
C MET A 57 17.11 9.17 -10.05
N LEU A 58 17.89 9.51 -11.08
CA LEU A 58 18.42 8.57 -12.06
C LEU A 58 19.87 8.23 -11.75
N ARG A 59 20.17 6.94 -11.81
CA ARG A 59 21.53 6.43 -11.59
C ARG A 59 22.33 6.51 -12.90
N ASP A 60 23.36 7.35 -12.94
CA ASP A 60 24.39 7.33 -13.99
C ASP A 60 25.53 6.37 -13.57
N GLU A 61 25.83 5.37 -14.39
CA GLU A 61 26.86 4.36 -14.11
C GLU A 61 28.29 4.86 -14.33
N ARG A 62 28.47 6.01 -15.00
CA ARG A 62 29.79 6.60 -15.28
C ARG A 62 30.32 7.44 -14.13
N MET A 63 29.46 7.87 -13.21
CA MET A 63 29.87 8.66 -12.06
C MET A 63 30.47 7.75 -10.98
N LYS A 64 31.61 8.17 -10.44
CA LYS A 64 32.22 7.51 -9.27
C LYS A 64 31.23 7.63 -8.12
N ARG A 65 30.82 6.50 -7.54
CA ARG A 65 30.03 6.50 -6.31
C ARG A 65 30.85 7.22 -5.24
N LEU A 66 30.33 8.32 -4.73
CA LEU A 66 30.72 8.81 -3.43
C LEU A 66 30.02 7.88 -2.44
N ASP A 67 30.75 6.91 -1.93
CA ASP A 67 30.39 6.19 -0.72
C ASP A 67 30.48 7.17 0.45
N MET A 68 29.50 8.06 0.54
CA MET A 68 29.31 8.81 1.76
C MET A 68 28.73 7.84 2.79
N SER A 69 29.60 7.07 3.44
CA SER A 69 29.39 6.62 4.81
C SER A 69 29.07 7.89 5.61
N LEU A 70 27.78 8.11 5.84
CA LEU A 70 27.26 9.19 6.68
C LEU A 70 27.86 9.15 8.10
N ASP A 71 28.45 8.02 8.47
CA ASP A 71 29.15 7.78 9.72
C ASP A 71 30.47 8.58 9.81
N ASP A 72 31.24 8.71 8.73
CA ASP A 72 32.59 9.31 8.78
C ASP A 72 32.55 10.84 8.91
N ALA A 73 31.60 11.51 8.24
CA ALA A 73 31.43 12.97 8.32
C ALA A 73 30.80 13.42 9.65
N PHE A 74 30.03 12.55 10.31
CA PHE A 74 29.42 12.85 11.61
C PHE A 74 30.40 12.61 12.76
N ALA A 75 31.35 11.69 12.60
CA ALA A 75 32.43 11.43 13.57
C ALA A 75 33.41 12.62 13.69
N GLU A 76 33.84 13.23 12.58
CA GLU A 76 34.72 14.42 12.61
C GLU A 76 34.06 15.66 13.25
N LEU A 77 32.73 15.73 13.27
CA LEU A 77 31.97 16.83 13.86
C LEU A 77 31.68 16.65 15.35
N LEU A 78 31.94 15.45 15.89
CA LEU A 78 31.71 15.06 17.29
C LEU A 78 33.01 14.99 18.12
N GLU A 79 34.17 15.20 17.50
CA GLU A 79 35.42 15.42 18.22
C GLU A 79 35.58 16.93 18.53
N PRO A 80 35.65 17.34 19.82
CA PRO A 80 35.78 18.74 20.23
C PRO A 80 37.16 19.35 19.94
#